data_AF-A0A7V5RN04-F1
#
_entry.id   AF-A0A7V5RN04-F1
#
_cell.length_a   1.000
_cell.length_b   1.000
_cell.length_c   1.000
_cell.angle_alpha   90.00
_cell.angle_beta   90.00
_cell.angle_gamma   90.00
#
_symmetry.space_group_name_H-M   'P 1'
#
loop_
_entity.id
_entity.type
_entity.pdbx_description
1 polymer ?
#
loop_
_entity_poly.entity_id
_entity_poly.type
_entity_poly.pdbx_seq_one_letter_code
_entity_poly.pdbx_strand_id
1 'polypeptide(L)' 'MIDEKDLQSIREERAILVAVKFSQYEKGEVEEHLAELTELAMTANAVVCRQLYQERSHPDRTYFIGRG' A
#
# COMPACT_ATOMS: atom_id res chain seq x y z
N MET A 1 9.07 -29.09 7.72
CA MET A 1 8.00 -29.53 6.80
C MET A 1 7.31 -28.25 6.36
N ILE A 2 7.33 -27.93 5.07
CA ILE A 2 6.58 -26.79 4.53
C ILE A 2 5.16 -27.31 4.30
N ASP A 3 4.16 -26.59 4.78
CA ASP A 3 2.77 -27.03 4.73
C ASP A 3 2.22 -26.87 3.30
N GLU A 4 1.27 -27.70 2.88
CA GLU A 4 0.65 -27.61 1.53
C GLU A 4 -0.06 -26.26 1.30
N LYS A 5 -0.46 -25.61 2.40
CA LYS A 5 -1.01 -24.25 2.42
C LYS A 5 0.05 -23.18 2.09
N ASP A 6 1.29 -23.37 2.51
CA ASP A 6 2.41 -22.46 2.21
C ASP A 6 2.80 -22.55 0.73
N LEU A 7 2.59 -23.71 0.10
CA LEU A 7 2.75 -23.87 -1.36
C LEU A 7 1.68 -23.10 -2.15
N GLN A 8 0.47 -22.93 -1.60
CA GLN A 8 -0.56 -22.06 -2.20
C GLN A 8 -0.24 -20.57 -2.02
N SER A 9 0.55 -20.20 -1.01
CA SER A 9 1.03 -18.82 -0.80
C SER A 9 2.22 -18.42 -1.68
N ILE A 10 2.71 -19.32 -2.54
CA ILE A 10 3.71 -18.99 -3.58
C ILE A 10 3.08 -18.18 -4.71
N ARG A 11 1.74 -18.07 -4.75
CA ARG A 11 1.04 -17.22 -5.70
C ARG A 11 1.31 -15.75 -5.38
N GLU A 12 1.58 -14.97 -6.43
CA GLU A 12 1.77 -13.53 -6.34
C GLU A 12 0.62 -12.87 -5.55
N GLU A 13 0.97 -12.12 -4.51
CA GLU A 13 -0.02 -11.45 -3.68
C GLU A 13 -0.51 -10.18 -4.37
N ARG A 14 -1.81 -10.09 -4.64
CA ARG A 14 -2.40 -8.91 -5.28
C ARG A 14 -2.63 -7.82 -4.24
N ALA A 15 -1.95 -6.69 -4.39
CA ALA A 15 -1.98 -5.59 -3.43
C ALA A 15 -2.61 -4.33 -4.00
N ILE A 16 -3.30 -3.58 -3.13
CA ILE A 16 -3.65 -2.18 -3.37
C ILE A 16 -2.83 -1.35 -2.40
N LEU A 17 -2.05 -0.42 -2.92
CA LEU A 17 -1.28 0.50 -2.10
C LEU A 17 -2.13 1.71 -1.75
N VAL A 18 -2.15 2.04 -0.46
CA VAL A 18 -3.03 3.05 0.11
C VAL A 18 -2.20 4.00 0.95
N ALA A 19 -2.26 5.29 0.63
CA ALA A 19 -1.58 6.35 1.39
C ALA A 19 -2.57 7.35 2.00
N VAL A 20 -2.11 8.03 3.06
CA VAL A 20 -2.81 9.18 3.63
C VAL A 20 -1.91 10.40 3.42
N LYS A 21 -2.38 11.36 2.64
CA LYS A 21 -1.66 12.62 2.41
C LYS A 21 -1.99 13.59 3.54
N PHE A 22 -1.00 13.85 4.39
CA PHE A 22 -1.09 14.90 5.40
C PHE A 22 -0.73 16.27 4.83
N SER A 23 -1.18 17.34 5.49
CA SER A 23 -1.03 18.72 4.99
C SER A 23 0.41 19.19 4.79
N GLN A 24 1.38 18.55 5.47
CA GLN A 24 2.80 18.88 5.29
C GLN A 24 3.44 18.24 4.05
N TYR A 25 2.73 17.36 3.34
CA TYR A 25 3.25 16.71 2.14
C TYR A 25 2.52 17.25 0.91
N GLU A 26 3.30 17.55 -0.12
CA GLU A 26 2.77 17.88 -1.43
C GLU A 26 2.30 16.63 -2.17
N LYS A 27 1.43 16.82 -3.16
CA LYS A 27 0.91 15.72 -3.98
C LYS A 27 2.05 14.92 -4.62
N GLY A 28 3.05 15.60 -5.18
CA GLY A 28 4.19 14.97 -5.85
C GLY A 28 5.00 14.07 -4.91
N GLU A 29 5.23 14.50 -3.67
CA GLU A 29 5.96 13.69 -2.68
C GLU A 29 5.22 12.39 -2.35
N VAL A 30 3.89 12.43 -2.23
CA VAL A 30 3.09 11.22 -1.97
C VAL A 30 3.11 10.27 -3.17
N GLU A 31 3.09 10.81 -4.39
CA GLU A 31 3.18 10.01 -5.62
C GLU A 31 4.57 9.36 -5.75
N GLU A 32 5.65 10.07 -5.42
CA GLU A 32 7.01 9.52 -5.37
C GLU A 32 7.15 8.42 -4.33
N HIS A 33 6.67 8.63 -3.10
CA HIS A 33 6.69 7.60 -2.06
C HIS A 33 5.88 6.36 -2.45
N LEU A 34 4.73 6.54 -3.12
CA LEU A 34 3.93 5.42 -3.63
C LEU A 34 4.66 4.66 -4.75
N ALA A 35 5.42 5.35 -5.59
CA ALA A 35 6.26 4.72 -6.62
C ALA A 35 7.38 3.89 -5.98
N GLU A 36 8.09 4.43 -4.98
CA GLU A 36 9.11 3.68 -4.23
C GLU A 36 8.50 2.45 -3.53
N LEU A 37 7.34 2.60 -2.89
CA LEU A 37 6.65 1.49 -2.25
C LEU A 37 6.23 0.40 -3.23
N THR A 38 5.90 0.75 -4.48
CA THR A 38 5.63 -0.23 -5.54
C THR A 38 6.85 -1.09 -5.84
N GLU A 39 8.04 -0.48 -5.97
CA GLU A 39 9.28 -1.23 -6.20
C GLU A 39 9.54 -2.20 -5.04
N LEU A 40 9.39 -1.75 -3.80
CA LEU A 40 9.52 -2.60 -2.61
C LEU A 40 8.51 -3.77 -2.64
N ALA A 41 7.25 -3.49 -2.95
CA ALA A 41 6.20 -4.51 -3.03
C ALA A 41 6.50 -5.56 -4.11
N MET A 42 6.99 -5.13 -5.28
CA MET A 42 7.38 -6.04 -6.37
C MET A 42 8.51 -6.98 -5.95
N THR A 43 9.51 -6.48 -5.21
CA THR A 43 10.59 -7.35 -4.68
C THR A 43 10.10 -8.34 -3.62
N ALA A 44 8.98 -8.04 -2.96
CA ALA A 44 8.33 -8.89 -1.96
C ALA A 44 7.32 -9.88 -2.57
N ASN A 45 7.36 -10.12 -3.89
CA ASN A 45 6.44 -11.02 -4.61
C ASN A 45 4.97 -10.55 -4.61
N ALA A 46 4.75 -9.23 -4.54
CA ALA A 46 3.42 -8.64 -4.67
C ALA A 46 3.19 -8.02 -6.06
N VAL A 47 1.95 -8.11 -6.53
CA VAL A 47 1.44 -7.45 -7.74
C VAL A 47 0.60 -6.26 -7.33
N VAL A 48 1.14 -5.06 -7.50
CA VAL A 48 0.42 -3.81 -7.23
C VAL A 48 -0.66 -3.60 -8.29
N CYS A 49 -1.91 -3.80 -7.90
CA CYS A 49 -3.07 -3.67 -8.76
C CYS A 49 -3.58 -2.23 -8.87
N ARG A 50 -3.35 -1.41 -7.84
CA ARG A 50 -3.77 -0.01 -7.78
C ARG A 50 -3.02 0.75 -6.69
N GLN A 51 -2.82 2.04 -6.92
CA GLN A 51 -2.40 3.03 -5.91
C GLN A 51 -3.53 4.03 -5.70
N LEU A 52 -3.75 4.44 -4.44
CA LEU A 52 -4.67 5.52 -4.10
C LEU A 52 -4.22 6.24 -2.83
N TYR A 53 -4.62 7.49 -2.70
CA TYR A 53 -4.43 8.25 -1.47
C TYR A 53 -5.68 9.06 -1.12
N GLN A 54 -5.84 9.34 0.17
CA GLN A 54 -6.82 10.28 0.68
C GLN A 54 -6.11 11.41 1.43
N GLU A 55 -6.57 12.64 1.22
CA GLU A 55 -6.05 13.80 1.94
C GLU A 55 -6.74 13.98 3.29
N ARG A 56 -5.94 14.19 4.35
CA ARG A 56 -6.43 14.42 5.72
C ARG A 56 -5.48 15.32 6.51
N SER A 57 -5.99 15.98 7.53
CA SER A 57 -5.13 16.70 8.48
C SER A 57 -4.49 15.78 9.52
N HIS A 58 -5.16 14.68 9.87
CA HIS A 58 -4.75 13.73 10.91
C HIS A 58 -5.26 12.32 10.56
N PRO A 59 -4.58 11.25 11.04
CA PRO A 59 -5.03 9.89 10.80
C PRO A 59 -6.41 9.66 11.44
N ASP A 60 -7.25 8.91 10.74
CA ASP A 60 -8.51 8.43 11.30
C ASP A 60 -8.22 7.43 12.44
N ARG A 61 -8.88 7.59 13.58
CA ARG A 61 -8.62 6.77 14.77
C ARG A 61 -9.01 5.30 14.59
N THR A 62 -9.94 5.00 13.70
CA THR A 62 -10.47 3.65 13.50
C THR A 62 -9.83 2.98 12.30
N TYR A 63 -9.70 3.71 11.20
CA TYR A 63 -9.31 3.15 9.90
C TYR A 63 -7.99 3.70 9.35
N PHE A 64 -7.30 4.59 10.07
CA PHE A 64 -6.11 5.34 9.64
C PHE A 64 -6.35 6.28 8.43
N ILE A 65 -6.84 5.75 7.31
CA ILE A 65 -7.27 6.52 6.14
C ILE A 65 -8.66 7.12 6.31
N GLY A 66 -9.57 6.44 7.03
CA GLY A 66 -10.92 6.92 7.29
C GLY A 66 -11.99 6.17 6.53
N ARG A 67 -13.12 6.84 6.30
CA ARG A 67 -14.31 6.27 5.64
C ARG A 67 -14.44 6.84 4.23
N GLY A 68 -14.76 5.98 3.27
CA GLY A 68 -14.99 6.26 1.87
C GLY A 68 -15.87 5.17 1.27
#